data_AF-H5WLJ2-F1
#
_entry.id   AF-H5WLJ2-F1
#
_cell.length_a   1.000
_cell.length_b   1.000
_cell.length_c   1.000
_cell.angle_alpha   90.00
_cell.angle_beta   90.00
_cell.angle_gamma   90.00
#
_symmetry.space_group_name_H-M   'P 1'
#
loop_
_entity.id
_entity.type
_entity.pdbx_description
1 polymer ?
#
loop_
_entity_poly.entity_id
_entity_poly.type
_entity_poly.pdbx_seq_one_letter_code
_entity_poly.pdbx_strand_id
1 'polypeptide(L)'
;MQYALVDSVRTLPRPGLRGTCCLCGSETLAKCGTIKIWHWSHVRREDCDPWWERESEWHRTWKNLFPESWREVVHQDSQSGERHIADVRTSAGTVIELQHSAIAVEERNAREIFYQNLIWIVDGRDFKDRFRVYSYPLPPPDADIFSQLKFNEDGGQFWPASPAHPGLRYISAYEREKYEWQIKQAYRGHHFFKWTRPRTTWLQSNRPVFIDFGMDDLYELQRISGDQTYCVRRIGKIEFLQTHGAPSIEA
;
A
#
# COMPACT_ATOMS: atom_id res chain seq x y z
N MET A 1 -20.12 -3.51 -0.86
CA MET A 1 -20.01 -2.10 -0.43
C MET A 1 -20.35 -2.01 1.04
N GLN A 2 -19.64 -1.17 1.77
CA GLN A 2 -19.91 -0.83 3.17
C GLN A 2 -21.14 0.06 3.31
N TYR A 3 -21.34 0.98 2.38
CA TYR A 3 -22.41 1.97 2.45
C TYR A 3 -23.32 1.93 1.21
N ALA A 4 -24.57 2.35 1.44
CA ALA A 4 -25.53 2.74 0.41
C ALA A 4 -26.28 3.97 0.91
N LEU A 5 -27.05 4.62 0.03
CA LEU A 5 -27.92 5.72 0.39
C LEU A 5 -29.30 5.19 0.78
N VAL A 6 -29.74 5.48 2.00
CA VAL A 6 -31.11 5.26 2.48
C VAL A 6 -31.68 6.64 2.78
N ASP A 7 -32.75 7.03 2.10
CA ASP A 7 -33.30 8.40 2.16
C ASP A 7 -32.24 9.49 1.91
N SER A 8 -31.37 9.24 0.92
CA SER A 8 -30.21 10.09 0.57
C SER A 8 -29.14 10.23 1.66
N VAL A 9 -29.25 9.46 2.75
CA VAL A 9 -28.26 9.42 3.83
C VAL A 9 -27.39 8.17 3.68
N ARG A 10 -26.08 8.39 3.74
CA ARG A 10 -25.09 7.31 3.72
C ARG A 10 -25.25 6.42 4.95
N THR A 11 -25.56 5.14 4.73
CA THR A 11 -26.03 4.25 5.79
C THR A 11 -25.35 2.88 5.71
N LEU A 12 -24.95 2.36 6.87
CA LEU A 12 -24.47 0.98 7.02
C LEU A 12 -25.62 -0.03 6.86
N PRO A 13 -25.35 -1.27 6.42
CA PRO A 13 -26.37 -2.29 6.26
C PRO A 13 -27.02 -2.61 7.62
N ARG A 14 -28.36 -2.66 7.64
CA ARG A 14 -29.15 -3.19 8.75
C ARG A 14 -30.20 -4.17 8.21
N PRO A 15 -30.65 -5.17 9.00
CA PRO A 15 -31.60 -6.16 8.54
C PRO A 15 -32.85 -5.53 7.90
N GLY A 16 -33.20 -5.99 6.70
CA GLY A 16 -34.40 -5.54 5.97
C GLY A 16 -34.29 -4.22 5.22
N LEU A 17 -33.16 -3.49 5.33
CA LEU A 17 -33.02 -2.23 4.61
C LEU A 17 -32.81 -2.41 3.11
N ARG A 18 -33.35 -1.44 2.37
CA ARG A 18 -33.13 -1.21 0.93
C ARG A 18 -32.59 0.21 0.78
N GLY A 19 -31.71 0.41 -0.19
CA GLY A 19 -31.09 1.71 -0.47
C GLY A 19 -30.62 1.78 -1.90
N THR A 20 -29.96 2.86 -2.28
CA THR A 20 -29.38 3.05 -3.61
C THR A 20 -27.85 3.05 -3.55
N CYS A 21 -27.22 2.48 -4.57
CA CYS A 21 -25.78 2.48 -4.72
C CYS A 21 -25.24 3.91 -4.84
N CYS A 22 -24.20 4.24 -4.07
CA CYS A 22 -23.58 5.56 -4.10
C CYS A 22 -22.96 5.92 -5.46
N LEU A 23 -22.62 4.90 -6.28
CA LEU A 23 -21.99 5.08 -7.58
C LEU A 23 -23.02 5.15 -8.72
N CYS A 24 -23.76 4.05 -8.97
CA CYS A 24 -24.68 3.96 -10.10
C CYS A 24 -26.11 4.43 -9.81
N GLY A 25 -26.50 4.58 -8.53
CA GLY A 25 -27.85 4.94 -8.12
C GLY A 25 -28.85 3.77 -8.13
N SER A 26 -28.46 2.59 -8.59
CA SER A 26 -29.34 1.41 -8.64
C SER A 26 -29.66 0.85 -7.26
N GLU A 27 -30.72 0.04 -7.20
CA GLU A 27 -31.23 -0.52 -5.96
C GLU A 27 -30.28 -1.56 -5.35
N THR A 28 -30.10 -1.47 -4.03
CA THR A 28 -29.28 -2.35 -3.22
C THR A 28 -30.05 -2.88 -2.01
N LEU A 29 -29.67 -4.08 -1.55
CA LEU A 29 -30.21 -4.73 -0.36
C LEU A 29 -29.11 -4.89 0.68
N ALA A 30 -29.46 -4.63 1.94
CA ALA A 30 -28.60 -4.93 3.07
C ALA A 30 -28.53 -6.46 3.27
N LYS A 31 -27.33 -7.03 3.13
CA LYS A 31 -27.05 -8.43 3.43
C LYS A 31 -26.49 -8.52 4.84
N CYS A 32 -27.34 -8.97 5.77
CA CYS A 32 -27.00 -9.12 7.18
C CYS A 32 -27.13 -10.61 7.56
N GLY A 33 -26.09 -11.18 8.14
CA GLY A 33 -26.04 -12.58 8.55
C GLY A 33 -24.78 -12.89 9.35
N THR A 34 -24.55 -14.16 9.65
CA THR A 34 -23.42 -14.61 10.49
C THR A 34 -22.23 -15.13 9.69
N ILE A 35 -22.40 -15.38 8.38
CA ILE A 35 -21.40 -16.03 7.53
C ILE A 35 -20.46 -15.02 6.88
N LYS A 36 -21.01 -13.91 6.39
CA LYS A 36 -20.26 -12.86 5.70
C LYS A 36 -20.40 -11.56 6.46
N ILE A 37 -19.38 -10.71 6.36
CA ILE A 37 -19.48 -9.34 6.85
C ILE A 37 -20.70 -8.66 6.24
N TRP A 38 -21.40 -7.86 7.04
CA TRP A 38 -22.56 -7.15 6.56
C TRP A 38 -22.15 -6.16 5.49
N HIS A 39 -22.90 -6.17 4.38
CA HIS A 39 -22.60 -5.36 3.21
C HIS A 39 -23.87 -5.04 2.42
N TRP A 40 -23.78 -4.01 1.59
CA TRP A 40 -24.78 -3.73 0.55
C TRP A 40 -24.42 -4.47 -0.73
N SER A 41 -25.44 -5.05 -1.37
CA SER A 41 -25.36 -5.75 -2.65
C SER A 41 -26.44 -5.21 -3.58
N HIS A 42 -26.12 -5.01 -4.86
CA HIS A 42 -27.13 -4.75 -5.88
C HIS A 42 -28.19 -5.86 -5.90
N VAL A 43 -29.46 -5.48 -6.11
CA VAL A 43 -30.58 -6.42 -6.24
C VAL A 43 -30.39 -7.30 -7.48
N ARG A 44 -30.00 -6.66 -8.59
CA ARG A 44 -29.66 -7.32 -9.85
C ARG A 44 -28.15 -7.32 -9.99
N ARG A 45 -27.62 -8.31 -10.71
CA ARG A 45 -26.19 -8.31 -11.04
C ARG A 45 -25.95 -7.18 -12.04
N GLU A 46 -25.35 -6.11 -11.55
CA GLU A 46 -24.96 -4.95 -12.35
C GLU A 46 -23.44 -4.87 -12.33
N ASP A 47 -22.85 -4.61 -13.49
CA ASP A 47 -21.44 -4.26 -13.62
C ASP A 47 -21.29 -2.77 -13.25
N CYS A 48 -21.51 -2.48 -11.97
CA CYS A 48 -21.56 -1.12 -11.44
C CYS A 48 -20.18 -0.46 -11.40
N ASP A 49 -19.17 -1.19 -10.92
CA ASP A 49 -17.79 -0.73 -10.85
C ASP A 49 -16.89 -1.91 -11.25
N PRO A 50 -16.15 -1.82 -12.37
CA PRO A 50 -15.30 -2.91 -12.83
C PRO A 50 -14.11 -3.16 -11.90
N TRP A 51 -13.77 -2.20 -11.02
CA TRP A 51 -12.69 -2.32 -10.03
C TRP A 51 -13.14 -2.87 -8.69
N TRP A 52 -14.43 -3.16 -8.56
CA TRP A 52 -14.97 -3.67 -7.31
C TRP A 52 -14.42 -5.07 -6.98
N GLU A 53 -13.81 -5.19 -5.80
CA GLU A 53 -13.45 -6.48 -5.22
C GLU A 53 -14.35 -6.89 -4.04
N ARG A 54 -14.36 -8.19 -3.74
CA ARG A 54 -15.08 -8.72 -2.58
C ARG A 54 -14.39 -8.25 -1.31
N GLU A 55 -15.16 -7.55 -0.50
CA GLU A 55 -14.68 -7.03 0.77
C GLU A 55 -14.37 -8.15 1.78
N SER A 56 -13.12 -8.19 2.23
CA SER A 56 -12.64 -9.08 3.30
C SER A 56 -12.66 -8.37 4.67
N GLU A 57 -12.46 -9.13 5.74
CA GLU A 57 -12.33 -8.57 7.09
C GLU A 57 -11.13 -7.63 7.21
N TRP A 58 -10.02 -7.96 6.55
CA TRP A 58 -8.83 -7.11 6.49
C TRP A 58 -9.12 -5.79 5.78
N HIS A 59 -9.83 -5.85 4.65
CA HIS A 59 -10.26 -4.69 3.88
C HIS A 59 -11.13 -3.75 4.72
N ARG A 60 -12.15 -4.32 5.40
CA ARG A 60 -13.01 -3.57 6.32
C ARG A 60 -12.21 -2.94 7.46
N THR A 61 -11.32 -3.72 8.09
CA THR A 61 -10.54 -3.27 9.24
C THR A 61 -9.68 -2.08 8.86
N TRP A 62 -9.01 -2.13 7.72
CA TRP A 62 -8.24 -1.02 7.19
C TRP A 62 -9.08 0.23 6.92
N LYS A 63 -10.22 0.10 6.22
CA LYS A 63 -11.14 1.23 5.99
C LYS A 63 -11.59 1.85 7.32
N ASN A 64 -11.85 1.03 8.33
CA ASN A 64 -12.32 1.49 9.63
C ASN A 64 -11.29 2.32 10.42
N LEU A 65 -10.01 2.32 10.04
CA LEU A 65 -8.98 3.17 10.64
C LEU A 65 -9.09 4.64 10.20
N PHE A 66 -9.87 4.93 9.15
CA PHE A 66 -10.09 6.28 8.63
C PHE A 66 -11.48 6.81 9.00
N PRO A 67 -11.75 8.12 9.02
CA PRO A 67 -13.09 8.66 9.25
C PRO A 67 -14.13 8.13 8.27
N GLU A 68 -15.39 7.99 8.70
CA GLU A 68 -16.48 7.49 7.84
C GLU A 68 -16.62 8.29 6.55
N SER A 69 -16.47 9.62 6.61
CA SER A 69 -16.53 10.52 5.45
C SER A 69 -15.47 10.26 4.39
N TRP A 70 -14.41 9.53 4.71
CA TRP A 70 -13.28 9.25 3.81
C TRP A 70 -13.34 7.88 3.17
N ARG A 71 -14.08 6.94 3.76
CA ARG A 71 -14.21 5.56 3.26
C ARG A 71 -15.10 5.54 2.02
N GLU A 72 -14.88 4.63 1.06
CA GLU A 72 -15.75 4.38 -0.10
C GLU A 72 -16.27 5.66 -0.78
N VAL A 73 -15.36 6.58 -1.13
CA VAL A 73 -15.70 7.88 -1.74
C VAL A 73 -15.73 7.74 -3.25
N VAL A 74 -16.82 8.18 -3.88
CA VAL A 74 -16.90 8.22 -5.35
C VAL A 74 -15.91 9.26 -5.88
N HIS A 75 -15.01 8.79 -6.73
CA HIS A 75 -14.15 9.63 -7.55
C HIS A 75 -14.72 9.69 -8.96
N GLN A 76 -14.68 10.88 -9.57
CA GLN A 76 -15.13 11.10 -10.92
C GLN A 76 -14.03 11.80 -11.71
N ASP A 77 -13.63 11.22 -12.84
CA ASP A 77 -12.77 11.92 -13.77
C ASP A 77 -13.55 13.06 -14.44
N SER A 78 -12.95 14.25 -14.39
CA SER A 78 -13.59 15.47 -14.89
C SER A 78 -13.69 15.53 -16.42
N GLN A 79 -12.88 14.75 -17.16
CA GLN A 79 -12.82 14.80 -18.63
C GLN A 79 -13.69 13.72 -19.27
N SER A 80 -13.56 12.46 -18.82
CA SER A 80 -14.29 11.31 -19.35
C SER A 80 -15.65 11.11 -18.68
N GLY A 81 -15.83 11.63 -17.45
CA GLY A 81 -16.99 11.34 -16.61
C GLY A 81 -17.00 9.93 -16.01
N GLU A 82 -15.91 9.17 -16.18
CA GLU A 82 -15.71 7.85 -15.56
C GLU A 82 -15.74 7.98 -14.03
N ARG A 83 -16.37 7.01 -13.35
CA ARG A 83 -16.56 7.04 -11.90
C ARG A 83 -16.19 5.70 -11.28
N HIS A 84 -15.46 5.77 -10.17
CA HIS A 84 -15.08 4.62 -9.36
C HIS A 84 -15.19 4.94 -7.88
N ILE A 85 -15.32 3.91 -7.04
CA ILE A 85 -15.30 4.07 -5.59
C ILE A 85 -13.87 3.87 -5.09
N ALA A 86 -13.28 4.92 -4.53
CA ALA A 86 -12.01 4.82 -3.81
C ALA A 86 -12.22 4.19 -2.42
N ASP A 87 -11.37 3.27 -2.01
CA ASP A 87 -11.49 2.64 -0.68
C ASP A 87 -11.39 3.67 0.45
N VAL A 88 -10.41 4.57 0.36
CA VAL A 88 -10.24 5.73 1.24
C VAL A 88 -9.77 6.92 0.43
N ARG A 89 -10.33 8.10 0.70
CA ARG A 89 -9.86 9.39 0.20
C ARG A 89 -9.67 10.37 1.35
N THR A 90 -8.42 10.75 1.58
CA THR A 90 -8.04 11.70 2.65
C THR A 90 -8.49 13.13 2.33
N SER A 91 -8.52 13.99 3.35
CA SER A 91 -8.78 15.44 3.16
C SER A 91 -7.75 16.14 2.28
N ALA A 92 -6.50 15.64 2.26
CA ALA A 92 -5.44 16.11 1.38
C ALA A 92 -5.60 15.64 -0.08
N GLY A 93 -6.63 14.85 -0.38
CA GLY A 93 -6.91 14.33 -1.72
C GLY A 93 -6.12 13.08 -2.11
N THR A 94 -5.31 12.52 -1.22
CA THR A 94 -4.65 11.22 -1.42
C THR A 94 -5.69 10.10 -1.34
N VAL A 95 -5.70 9.27 -2.38
CA VAL A 95 -6.48 8.04 -2.47
C VAL A 95 -5.62 6.89 -1.94
N ILE A 96 -6.20 6.05 -1.09
CA ILE A 96 -5.58 4.82 -0.63
C ILE A 96 -6.47 3.67 -1.09
N GLU A 97 -5.92 2.81 -1.94
CA GLU A 97 -6.56 1.58 -2.40
C GLU A 97 -6.00 0.37 -1.67
N LEU A 98 -6.89 -0.48 -1.19
CA LEU A 98 -6.56 -1.72 -0.49
C LEU A 98 -6.68 -2.86 -1.49
N GLN A 99 -5.63 -3.66 -1.62
CA GLN A 99 -5.62 -4.78 -2.56
C GLN A 99 -5.33 -6.09 -1.84
N HIS A 100 -6.36 -6.93 -1.74
CA HIS A 100 -6.21 -8.30 -1.20
C HIS A 100 -5.90 -9.31 -2.30
N SER A 101 -6.62 -9.23 -3.43
CA SER A 101 -6.52 -10.22 -4.51
C SER A 101 -5.37 -9.90 -5.47
N ALA A 102 -4.99 -10.86 -6.33
CA ALA A 102 -4.07 -10.55 -7.43
C ALA A 102 -4.72 -9.55 -8.39
N ILE A 103 -3.96 -8.53 -8.79
CA ILE A 103 -4.37 -7.51 -9.78
C ILE A 103 -3.43 -7.55 -10.98
N ALA A 104 -4.00 -7.44 -12.18
CA ALA A 104 -3.23 -7.37 -13.43
C ALA A 104 -2.43 -6.05 -13.49
N VAL A 105 -1.30 -6.07 -14.19
CA VAL A 105 -0.46 -4.87 -14.34
C VAL A 105 -1.20 -3.75 -15.05
N GLU A 106 -2.01 -4.11 -16.05
CA GLU A 106 -2.84 -3.22 -16.85
C GLU A 106 -3.90 -2.53 -15.99
N GLU A 107 -4.59 -3.29 -15.14
CA GLU A 107 -5.61 -2.75 -14.24
C GLU A 107 -5.00 -1.84 -13.18
N ARG A 108 -3.88 -2.25 -12.57
CA ARG A 108 -3.13 -1.40 -11.64
C ARG A 108 -2.71 -0.09 -12.31
N ASN A 109 -2.15 -0.15 -13.53
CA ASN A 109 -1.77 1.05 -14.29
C ASN A 109 -2.97 1.96 -14.58
N ALA A 110 -4.12 1.40 -14.98
CA ALA A 110 -5.33 2.16 -15.23
C ALA A 110 -5.77 2.92 -13.96
N ARG A 111 -5.76 2.27 -12.80
CA ARG A 111 -6.07 2.90 -11.51
C ARG A 111 -5.04 3.98 -11.13
N GLU A 112 -3.75 3.74 -11.34
CA GLU A 112 -2.68 4.71 -11.06
C GLU A 112 -2.76 5.97 -11.94
N ILE A 113 -3.22 5.83 -13.18
CA ILE A 113 -3.48 6.94 -14.11
C ILE A 113 -4.74 7.69 -13.71
N PHE A 114 -5.82 6.98 -13.39
CA PHE A 114 -7.10 7.55 -13.02
C PHE A 114 -7.01 8.38 -11.72
N TYR A 115 -6.50 7.79 -10.64
CA TYR A 115 -6.48 8.48 -9.34
C TYR A 115 -5.35 9.50 -9.18
N GLN A 116 -4.23 9.30 -9.88
CA GLN A 116 -3.01 10.12 -9.84
C GLN A 116 -2.32 10.20 -8.46
N ASN A 117 -2.98 10.74 -7.44
CA ASN A 117 -2.48 10.80 -6.06
C ASN A 117 -2.91 9.55 -5.28
N LEU A 118 -2.30 8.41 -5.64
CA LEU A 118 -2.66 7.08 -5.15
C LEU A 118 -1.56 6.47 -4.28
N ILE A 119 -1.98 5.76 -3.22
CA ILE A 119 -1.16 4.85 -2.42
C ILE A 119 -1.81 3.47 -2.45
N TRP A 120 -1.01 2.43 -2.60
CA TRP A 120 -1.43 1.05 -2.46
C TRP A 120 -1.11 0.52 -1.07
N ILE A 121 -2.08 -0.13 -0.43
CA ILE A 121 -1.85 -1.02 0.70
C ILE A 121 -2.23 -2.43 0.28
N VAL A 122 -1.26 -3.34 0.31
CA VAL A 122 -1.39 -4.70 -0.20
C VAL A 122 -1.42 -5.68 0.96
N ASP A 123 -2.38 -6.61 0.93
CA ASP A 123 -2.41 -7.72 1.88
C ASP A 123 -1.28 -8.70 1.55
N GLY A 124 -0.28 -8.74 2.44
CA GLY A 124 0.89 -9.61 2.31
C GLY A 124 0.82 -10.90 3.10
N ARG A 125 -0.26 -11.14 3.85
CA ARG A 125 -0.33 -12.24 4.83
C ARG A 125 -0.16 -13.62 4.18
N ASP A 126 -0.56 -13.79 2.93
CA ASP A 126 -0.46 -15.06 2.19
C ASP A 126 0.92 -15.31 1.54
N PHE A 127 1.80 -14.31 1.53
CA PHE A 127 3.19 -14.45 1.04
C PHE A 127 4.25 -14.04 2.05
N LYS A 128 3.87 -13.79 3.31
CA LYS A 128 4.78 -13.46 4.42
C LYS A 128 5.98 -14.40 4.51
N ASP A 129 5.76 -15.71 4.44
CA ASP A 129 6.84 -16.71 4.57
C ASP A 129 7.82 -16.70 3.39
N ARG A 130 7.44 -16.08 2.27
CA ARG A 130 8.28 -15.91 1.08
C ARG A 130 8.95 -14.55 1.03
N PHE A 131 8.70 -13.68 2.01
CA PHE A 131 9.21 -12.32 2.09
C PHE A 131 10.09 -12.16 3.33
N ARG A 132 11.42 -12.20 3.15
CA ARG A 132 12.39 -12.10 4.23
C ARG A 132 13.06 -10.73 4.21
N VAL A 133 12.89 -9.95 5.27
CA VAL A 133 13.64 -8.70 5.50
C VAL A 133 14.94 -9.02 6.21
N TYR A 134 16.06 -8.50 5.72
CA TYR A 134 17.36 -8.63 6.37
C TYR A 134 17.48 -7.61 7.51
N SER A 135 18.23 -7.94 8.56
CA SER A 135 18.36 -7.08 9.75
C SER A 135 19.34 -5.91 9.59
N TYR A 136 20.18 -5.96 8.55
CA TYR A 136 21.23 -4.96 8.36
C TYR A 136 20.61 -3.65 7.82
N PRO A 137 20.82 -2.51 8.51
CA PRO A 137 20.23 -1.24 8.12
C PRO A 137 20.81 -0.73 6.80
N LEU A 138 19.96 -0.17 5.96
CA LEU A 138 20.35 0.58 4.78
C LEU A 138 20.17 2.08 5.00
N PRO A 139 21.04 2.90 4.38
CA PRO A 139 20.70 4.29 4.18
C PRO A 139 19.50 4.37 3.21
N PRO A 140 18.66 5.42 3.32
CA PRO A 140 17.62 5.72 2.35
C PRO A 140 18.17 5.80 0.92
N PRO A 141 17.42 5.40 -0.12
CA PRO A 141 17.84 5.52 -1.52
C PRO A 141 18.18 6.96 -1.96
N ASP A 142 17.58 7.96 -1.31
CA ASP A 142 17.81 9.40 -1.55
C ASP A 142 19.03 9.97 -0.78
N ALA A 143 19.71 9.17 0.04
CA ALA A 143 20.86 9.65 0.82
C ALA A 143 22.14 9.68 -0.02
N ASP A 144 22.97 10.72 0.14
CA ASP A 144 24.24 10.88 -0.61
C ASP A 144 25.17 9.66 -0.50
N ILE A 145 25.23 9.05 0.68
CA ILE A 145 26.04 7.86 0.95
C ILE A 145 25.60 6.63 0.15
N PHE A 146 24.33 6.58 -0.27
CA PHE A 146 23.77 5.46 -1.01
C PHE A 146 24.53 5.23 -2.32
N SER A 147 24.85 6.32 -3.04
CA SER A 147 25.61 6.29 -4.29
C SER A 147 27.02 5.71 -4.15
N GLN A 148 27.54 5.66 -2.93
CA GLN A 148 28.87 5.15 -2.60
C GLN A 148 28.83 3.65 -2.25
N LEU A 149 27.66 3.02 -2.22
CA LEU A 149 27.54 1.60 -1.92
C LEU A 149 27.48 0.77 -3.20
N LYS A 150 28.04 -0.44 -3.13
CA LYS A 150 27.93 -1.50 -4.13
C LYS A 150 27.20 -2.67 -3.50
N PHE A 151 26.28 -3.25 -4.26
CA PHE A 151 25.44 -4.35 -3.83
C PHE A 151 25.89 -5.64 -4.51
N ASN A 152 25.74 -6.78 -3.82
CA ASN A 152 25.83 -8.07 -4.51
C ASN A 152 24.62 -8.28 -5.43
N GLU A 153 24.72 -9.26 -6.34
CA GLU A 153 23.66 -9.60 -7.30
C GLU A 153 22.33 -9.94 -6.61
N ASP A 154 22.38 -10.50 -5.40
CA ASP A 154 21.20 -10.86 -4.60
C ASP A 154 20.64 -9.69 -3.76
N GLY A 155 21.28 -8.52 -3.80
CA GLY A 155 20.97 -7.34 -2.98
C GLY A 155 21.20 -7.50 -1.48
N GLY A 156 21.29 -8.72 -0.92
CA GLY A 156 21.37 -8.95 0.54
C GLY A 156 22.68 -8.55 1.21
N GLN A 157 23.71 -8.15 0.45
CA GLN A 157 24.98 -7.66 0.98
C GLN A 157 25.43 -6.43 0.21
N PHE A 158 26.14 -5.55 0.89
CA PHE A 158 26.76 -4.40 0.26
C PHE A 158 28.11 -4.08 0.87
N TRP A 159 28.91 -3.38 0.09
CA TRP A 159 30.20 -2.83 0.51
C TRP A 159 30.34 -1.43 -0.05
N PRO A 160 31.01 -0.52 0.65
CA PRO A 160 31.35 0.77 0.08
C PRO A 160 32.27 0.60 -1.13
N ALA A 161 32.04 1.40 -2.17
CA ALA A 161 32.94 1.52 -3.29
C ALA A 161 34.23 2.19 -2.81
N SER A 162 35.34 1.46 -2.77
CA SER A 162 36.64 2.07 -2.47
C SER A 162 37.04 2.97 -3.65
N PRO A 163 37.26 4.28 -3.43
CA PRO A 163 37.78 5.17 -4.47
C PRO A 163 39.20 4.77 -4.90
N ALA A 164 39.97 4.18 -4.00
CA ALA A 164 41.34 3.74 -4.24
C ALA A 164 41.40 2.36 -4.93
N HIS A 165 40.43 1.48 -4.66
CA HIS A 165 40.45 0.09 -5.16
C HIS A 165 39.05 -0.42 -5.55
N PRO A 166 38.55 -0.08 -6.75
CA PRO A 166 37.17 -0.37 -7.18
C PRO A 166 36.76 -1.85 -7.18
N GLY A 167 37.71 -2.79 -7.13
CA GLY A 167 37.49 -4.24 -7.15
C GLY A 167 37.75 -4.97 -5.82
N LEU A 168 38.17 -4.28 -4.76
CA LEU A 168 38.40 -4.93 -3.47
C LEU A 168 37.10 -5.10 -2.70
N ARG A 169 36.88 -6.33 -2.19
CA ARG A 169 35.80 -6.64 -1.24
C ARG A 169 36.09 -6.13 0.18
N TYR A 170 37.34 -5.77 0.47
CA TYR A 170 37.81 -5.39 1.79
C TYR A 170 38.31 -3.94 1.77
N ILE A 171 37.77 -3.14 2.69
CA ILE A 171 38.18 -1.75 2.97
C ILE A 171 38.84 -1.66 4.35
N SER A 172 39.51 -0.55 4.65
CA SER A 172 40.13 -0.38 5.97
C SER A 172 39.09 -0.33 7.10
N ALA A 173 39.53 -0.65 8.33
CA ALA A 173 38.65 -0.63 9.51
C ALA A 173 38.06 0.78 9.76
N TYR A 174 38.86 1.83 9.58
CA TYR A 174 38.42 3.22 9.70
C TYR A 174 37.36 3.60 8.66
N GLU A 175 37.55 3.21 7.40
CA GLU A 175 36.54 3.43 6.36
C GLU A 175 35.23 2.71 6.73
N ARG A 176 35.33 1.47 7.23
CA ARG A 176 34.16 0.69 7.61
C ARG A 176 33.36 1.36 8.72
N GLU A 177 34.04 1.79 9.79
CA GLU A 177 33.40 2.51 10.91
C GLU A 177 32.73 3.81 10.44
N LYS A 178 33.38 4.55 9.53
CA LYS A 178 32.80 5.77 8.94
C LYS A 178 31.49 5.47 8.20
N TYR A 179 31.47 4.46 7.33
CA TYR A 179 30.23 4.07 6.61
C TYR A 179 29.15 3.59 7.58
N GLU A 180 29.51 2.74 8.56
CA GLU A 180 28.56 2.26 9.58
C GLU A 180 27.94 3.43 10.37
N TRP A 181 28.74 4.43 10.74
CA TRP A 181 28.26 5.63 11.41
C TRP A 181 27.32 6.45 10.53
N GLN A 182 27.72 6.74 9.29
CA GLN A 182 26.90 7.52 8.36
C GLN A 182 25.57 6.81 8.03
N ILE A 183 25.57 5.48 7.88
CA ILE A 183 24.36 4.68 7.70
C ILE A 183 23.45 4.81 8.91
N LYS A 184 23.99 4.68 10.13
CA LYS A 184 23.22 4.83 11.37
C LYS A 184 22.61 6.23 11.49
N GLN A 185 23.34 7.28 11.12
CA GLN A 185 22.83 8.66 11.13
C GLN A 185 21.73 8.89 10.10
N ALA A 186 21.83 8.27 8.92
CA ALA A 186 20.84 8.41 7.86
C ALA A 186 19.66 7.43 7.98
N TYR A 187 19.71 6.46 8.90
CA TYR A 187 18.77 5.35 8.94
C TYR A 187 17.33 5.80 9.24
N ARG A 188 16.42 5.45 8.32
CA ARG A 188 14.97 5.75 8.40
C ARG A 188 14.08 4.50 8.32
N GLY A 189 14.63 3.33 8.69
CA GLY A 189 13.91 2.05 8.61
C GLY A 189 14.13 1.24 7.32
N HIS A 190 15.15 1.56 6.52
CA HIS A 190 15.40 0.88 5.25
C HIS A 190 16.20 -0.41 5.43
N HIS A 191 15.79 -1.46 4.73
CA HIS A 191 16.43 -2.78 4.75
C HIS A 191 16.33 -3.48 3.41
N PHE A 192 17.29 -4.36 3.13
CA PHE A 192 17.12 -5.31 2.05
C PHE A 192 16.05 -6.33 2.37
N PHE A 193 15.47 -6.90 1.32
CA PHE A 193 14.59 -8.05 1.44
C PHE A 193 14.87 -9.07 0.34
N LYS A 194 14.45 -10.32 0.59
CA LYS A 194 14.37 -11.38 -0.40
C LYS A 194 12.91 -11.80 -0.53
N TRP A 195 12.36 -11.71 -1.74
CA TRP A 195 11.00 -12.15 -2.04
C TRP A 195 11.00 -13.29 -3.05
N THR A 196 10.69 -14.50 -2.58
CA THR A 196 10.64 -15.69 -3.45
C THR A 196 9.32 -15.75 -4.19
N ARG A 197 9.38 -15.84 -5.54
CA ARG A 197 8.21 -15.70 -6.44
C ARG A 197 7.49 -14.37 -6.19
N PRO A 198 8.17 -13.24 -6.46
CA PRO A 198 7.61 -11.92 -6.17
C PRO A 198 6.39 -11.66 -7.03
N ARG A 199 5.42 -10.93 -6.48
CA ARG A 199 4.32 -10.36 -7.25
C ARG A 199 4.85 -9.14 -8.00
N THR A 200 5.33 -9.34 -9.22
CA THR A 200 5.99 -8.31 -10.04
C THR A 200 5.12 -7.07 -10.28
N THR A 201 3.80 -7.24 -10.28
CA THR A 201 2.83 -6.13 -10.33
C THR A 201 3.04 -5.10 -9.22
N TRP A 202 3.65 -5.43 -8.07
CA TRP A 202 3.92 -4.43 -7.03
C TRP A 202 5.29 -3.77 -7.20
N LEU A 203 6.28 -4.52 -7.69
CA LEU A 203 7.62 -3.98 -7.98
C LEU A 203 7.59 -2.96 -9.11
N GLN A 204 6.69 -3.12 -10.09
CA GLN A 204 6.60 -2.24 -11.25
C GLN A 204 5.79 -0.95 -10.99
N SER A 205 5.35 -0.68 -9.76
CA SER A 205 4.38 0.40 -9.47
C SER A 205 5.06 1.76 -9.56
N ASN A 206 4.34 2.74 -10.11
CA ASN A 206 4.80 4.13 -10.11
C ASN A 206 4.26 4.90 -8.90
N ARG A 207 3.47 4.24 -8.04
CA ARG A 207 2.88 4.79 -6.83
C ARG A 207 3.46 4.11 -5.60
N PRO A 208 3.44 4.75 -4.41
CA PRO A 208 3.86 4.10 -3.19
C PRO A 208 3.07 2.81 -2.94
N VAL A 209 3.79 1.72 -2.63
CA VAL A 209 3.20 0.42 -2.28
C VAL A 209 3.64 0.02 -0.89
N PHE A 210 2.67 -0.15 0.01
CA PHE A 210 2.87 -0.64 1.36
C PHE A 210 2.35 -2.07 1.47
N ILE A 211 3.17 -2.98 2.00
CA ILE A 211 2.75 -4.35 2.26
C ILE A 211 2.40 -4.48 3.75
N ASP A 212 1.20 -4.98 4.03
CA ASP A 212 0.73 -5.33 5.37
C ASP A 212 0.81 -6.84 5.60
N PHE A 213 1.69 -7.28 6.50
CA PHE A 213 1.79 -8.69 6.91
C PHE A 213 0.91 -9.07 8.10
N GLY A 214 -0.03 -8.20 8.49
CA GLY A 214 -0.92 -8.40 9.64
C GLY A 214 -0.25 -8.14 10.99
N MET A 215 0.85 -7.38 11.01
CA MET A 215 1.58 -6.98 12.22
C MET A 215 1.43 -5.46 12.45
N ASP A 216 2.20 -4.86 13.35
CA ASP A 216 2.12 -3.43 13.65
C ASP A 216 2.81 -2.54 12.62
N ASP A 217 3.59 -3.12 11.70
CA ASP A 217 4.36 -2.40 10.70
C ASP A 217 3.83 -2.64 9.28
N LEU A 218 4.03 -1.61 8.46
CA LEU A 218 3.98 -1.66 7.01
C LEU A 218 5.40 -1.68 6.43
N TYR A 219 5.51 -2.27 5.24
CA TYR A 219 6.76 -2.30 4.49
C TYR A 219 6.54 -1.61 3.15
N GLU A 220 7.04 -0.39 3.02
CA GLU A 220 7.02 0.39 1.79
C GLU A 220 8.06 -0.16 0.82
N LEU A 221 7.63 -0.63 -0.36
CA LEU A 221 8.54 -1.02 -1.43
C LEU A 221 9.18 0.23 -2.07
N GLN A 222 10.51 0.28 -2.09
CA GLN A 222 11.25 1.39 -2.70
C GLN A 222 12.31 0.89 -3.67
N ARG A 223 12.38 1.51 -4.84
CA ARG A 223 13.39 1.21 -5.85
C ARG A 223 14.70 1.93 -5.49
N ILE A 224 15.79 1.19 -5.51
CA ILE A 224 17.12 1.62 -5.05
C ILE A 224 17.91 2.36 -6.14
N SER A 225 17.82 1.91 -7.39
CA SER A 225 18.39 2.59 -8.57
C SER A 225 17.87 1.92 -9.86
N GLY A 226 18.30 2.40 -11.04
CA GLY A 226 17.80 1.96 -12.35
C GLY A 226 18.00 0.48 -12.72
N ASP A 227 18.56 -0.33 -11.83
CA ASP A 227 18.93 -1.75 -11.99
C ASP A 227 17.89 -2.75 -11.45
N GLN A 228 16.61 -2.36 -11.31
CA GLN A 228 15.55 -3.20 -10.73
C GLN A 228 15.86 -3.73 -9.32
N THR A 229 16.74 -3.06 -8.58
CA THR A 229 17.03 -3.35 -7.18
C THR A 229 16.02 -2.64 -6.29
N TYR A 230 15.55 -3.31 -5.22
CA TYR A 230 14.55 -2.79 -4.29
C TYR A 230 15.03 -2.95 -2.84
N CYS A 231 14.58 -2.02 -2.00
CA CYS A 231 14.56 -2.18 -0.55
C CYS A 231 13.13 -2.04 -0.03
N VAL A 232 12.99 -2.27 1.28
CA VAL A 232 11.80 -1.84 2.00
C VAL A 232 12.14 -0.79 3.03
N ARG A 233 11.24 0.16 3.22
CA ARG A 233 11.20 1.00 4.42
C ARG A 233 10.13 0.46 5.37
N ARG A 234 10.54 0.07 6.58
CA ARG A 234 9.62 -0.30 7.65
C ARG A 234 9.04 0.97 8.27
N ILE A 235 7.71 1.05 8.36
CA ILE A 235 6.97 2.18 8.95
C ILE A 235 5.89 1.62 9.89
N GLY A 236 5.73 2.19 11.08
CA GLY A 236 4.66 1.77 11.98
C GLY A 236 3.28 2.11 11.41
N LYS A 237 2.27 1.26 11.61
CA LYS A 237 0.90 1.53 11.15
C LYS A 237 0.34 2.83 11.73
N ILE A 238 0.62 3.11 13.00
CA ILE A 238 0.21 4.36 13.64
C ILE A 238 0.88 5.58 12.97
N GLU A 239 2.18 5.48 12.68
CA GLU A 239 2.93 6.53 11.98
C GLU A 239 2.35 6.77 10.57
N PHE A 240 2.04 5.70 9.83
CA PHE A 240 1.39 5.78 8.52
C PHE A 240 0.03 6.50 8.61
N LEU A 241 -0.82 6.07 9.55
CA LEU A 241 -2.15 6.65 9.77
C LEU A 241 -2.06 8.15 10.10
N GLN A 242 -1.16 8.53 11.02
CA GLN A 242 -0.92 9.93 11.39
C GLN A 242 -0.43 10.75 10.20
N THR A 243 0.50 10.22 9.41
CA THR A 243 1.03 10.87 8.21
C THR A 243 -0.05 11.12 7.17
N HIS A 244 -1.03 10.21 7.06
CA HIS A 244 -2.14 10.32 6.13
C HIS A 244 -3.43 10.88 6.75
N GLY A 245 -3.31 11.56 7.89
CA GLY A 245 -4.38 12.35 8.50
C GLY A 245 -5.51 11.55 9.11
N ALA A 246 -5.33 10.24 9.32
CA ALA A 246 -6.26 9.49 10.15
C ALA A 246 -6.20 10.02 11.59
N PRO A 247 -7.36 10.16 12.26
CA PRO A 247 -7.40 10.63 13.65
C PRO A 247 -6.54 9.71 14.52
N SER A 248 -5.88 10.28 15.53
CA SER A 248 -5.15 9.48 16.50
C SER A 248 -6.11 8.46 17.11
N ILE A 249 -5.82 7.18 16.90
CA ILE A 249 -6.55 6.11 17.58
C ILE A 249 -6.11 6.23 19.04
N GLU A 250 -6.93 6.86 19.88
CA GLU A 250 -6.73 6.79 21.34
C GLU A 250 -6.71 5.30 21.72
N ALA A 251 -5.61 4.89 22.34
CA ALA A 251 -5.34 3.51 22.72
C ALA A 251 -6.30 3.01 23.81
#